data_AF-A0A086L5L0-F1
#
_entry.id   AF-A0A086L5L0-F1
#
_cell.length_a   1.000
_cell.length_b   1.000
_cell.length_c   1.000
_cell.angle_alpha   90.00
_cell.angle_beta   90.00
_cell.angle_gamma   90.00
#
_symmetry.space_group_name_H-M   'P 1'
#
loop_
_entity.id
_entity.type
_entity.pdbx_description
1 polymer ?
#
loop_
_entity_poly.entity_id
_entity_poly.type
_entity_poly.pdbx_seq_one_letter_code
_entity_poly.pdbx_strand_id
1 'polypeptide(L)'
;VTACMAVLKDMSSSSNPLDWKAAGIPLTKMMNLETRKGKANVPVIKKFLVDIERPLFQAFAQVRDAMRLEDVYQIPGPMQLNTPTPVLPYTLVGAPSTASLLSSSSPQSLGHSRLEFEPLLNPLLLQKETAVVAGAAAHPGAEACNAHIQALFPALGAEAKDFFGGACKLQKAQKIKEKCAVGVVLVGPERPGYANVLCGLVQRVALLGGTVKGFKGARGLLTNDCVVIGEKEAAAQRNQPGFVLLGRTEREEAELFTKEGMKQAAATLQAAGVAALVMIGGTTLHAAVLSELLASQRQPIRVVCVEPSGDLGRFPAHGALQLLKELTGKDIVVGSPDAKAMCPGISSTFQQLAGCRGLGFDTETKVASEMI
;
A
#
# COMPACT_ATOMS: atom_id res chain seq x y z
N VAL A 1 21.01 41.99 0.86
CA VAL A 1 21.00 40.68 0.17
C VAL A 1 20.13 39.75 1.00
N THR A 2 18.88 39.50 0.60
CA THR A 2 17.89 38.80 1.48
C THR A 2 17.64 37.34 1.11
N ALA A 3 18.39 36.75 0.17
CA ALA A 3 18.31 35.31 -0.11
C ALA A 3 19.68 34.75 -0.50
N CYS A 4 20.24 33.89 0.35
CA CYS A 4 21.41 33.06 0.08
C CYS A 4 20.99 31.59 0.18
N MET A 5 21.50 30.75 -0.72
CA MET A 5 21.39 29.30 -0.60
C MET A 5 22.58 28.79 0.22
N ALA A 6 22.32 28.03 1.28
CA ALA A 6 23.37 27.35 2.02
C ALA A 6 23.91 26.19 1.17
N VAL A 7 25.23 26.08 1.09
CA VAL A 7 25.92 25.01 0.36
C VAL A 7 27.11 24.48 1.15
N LEU A 8 27.52 23.25 0.84
CA LEU A 8 28.75 22.64 1.33
C LEU A 8 29.75 22.53 0.19
N LYS A 9 31.00 22.89 0.46
CA LYS A 9 32.14 22.74 -0.48
C LYS A 9 33.03 21.58 -0.08
N ASP A 10 33.83 21.14 -1.03
CA ASP A 10 34.88 20.12 -0.88
C ASP A 10 34.37 18.68 -0.59
N MET A 11 33.07 18.42 -0.85
CA MET A 11 32.46 17.09 -0.67
C MET A 11 33.02 16.01 -1.61
N SER A 12 33.59 16.39 -2.76
CA SER A 12 34.26 15.45 -3.66
C SER A 12 35.69 15.10 -3.21
N SER A 13 36.27 15.91 -2.32
CA SER A 13 37.68 15.83 -1.92
C SER A 13 37.89 15.05 -0.63
N SER A 14 36.86 14.95 0.22
CA SER A 14 36.86 14.13 1.44
C SER A 14 35.47 13.59 1.74
N SER A 15 35.40 12.33 2.19
CA SER A 15 34.19 11.70 2.70
C SER A 15 33.92 12.03 4.17
N ASN A 16 34.82 12.73 4.86
CA ASN A 16 34.65 13.14 6.25
C ASN A 16 33.90 14.49 6.33
N PRO A 17 32.71 14.56 6.95
CA PRO A 17 31.96 15.80 7.09
C PRO A 17 32.71 16.94 7.77
N LEU A 18 33.70 16.63 8.62
CA LEU A 18 34.52 17.62 9.32
C LEU A 18 35.46 18.40 8.38
N ASP A 19 35.76 17.85 7.20
CA ASP A 19 36.62 18.50 6.22
C ASP A 19 35.83 19.43 5.27
N TRP A 20 34.50 19.38 5.32
CA TRP A 20 33.64 20.17 4.45
C TRP A 20 33.50 21.61 4.92
N LYS A 21 33.37 22.53 3.97
CA LYS A 21 33.26 23.96 4.26
C LYS A 21 31.86 24.47 3.96
N ALA A 22 31.20 25.00 4.98
CA ALA A 22 29.94 25.72 4.81
C ALA A 22 30.17 27.02 4.02
N ALA A 23 29.28 27.30 3.07
CA ALA A 23 29.29 28.55 2.31
C ALA A 23 27.86 28.99 1.97
N GLY A 24 27.73 30.27 1.61
CA GLY A 24 26.49 30.83 1.09
C GLY A 24 26.66 31.25 -0.37
N ILE A 25 25.76 30.83 -1.25
CA ILE A 25 25.68 31.34 -2.63
C ILE A 25 24.54 32.35 -2.69
N PRO A 26 24.81 33.64 -2.97
CA PRO A 26 23.76 34.62 -3.18
C PRO A 26 22.84 34.19 -4.33
N LEU A 27 21.53 34.15 -4.09
CA LEU A 27 20.56 33.67 -5.08
C LEU A 27 20.61 34.52 -6.37
N THR A 28 20.92 35.81 -6.24
CA THR A 28 21.10 36.74 -7.35
C THR A 28 22.24 36.35 -8.29
N LYS A 29 23.27 35.63 -7.83
CA LYS A 29 24.35 35.12 -8.69
C LYS A 29 23.91 33.95 -9.58
N MET A 30 22.80 33.28 -9.24
CA MET A 30 22.24 32.17 -10.01
C MET A 30 21.12 32.62 -10.96
N MET A 31 20.71 33.89 -10.86
CA MET A 31 19.63 34.48 -11.65
C MET A 31 20.16 35.14 -12.92
N ASN A 32 19.39 35.02 -14.00
CA ASN A 32 19.57 35.77 -15.23
C ASN A 32 18.31 36.56 -15.51
N LEU A 33 18.42 37.62 -16.29
CA LEU A 33 17.28 38.41 -16.72
C LEU A 33 16.72 37.81 -18.01
N GLU A 34 15.47 37.35 -17.97
CA GLU A 34 14.74 36.84 -19.12
C GLU A 34 13.45 37.63 -19.34
N THR A 35 12.96 37.67 -20.58
CA THR A 35 11.62 38.19 -20.87
C THR A 35 10.60 37.08 -20.67
N ARG A 36 9.62 37.30 -19.79
CA ARG A 36 8.53 36.34 -19.54
C ARG A 36 7.18 37.02 -19.55
N LYS A 37 6.21 36.39 -20.22
CA LYS A 37 4.82 36.87 -20.31
C LYS A 37 4.73 38.37 -20.69
N GLY A 38 5.58 38.80 -21.63
CA GLY A 38 5.65 40.20 -22.08
C GLY A 38 6.37 41.19 -21.14
N LYS A 39 6.83 40.76 -19.95
CA LYS A 39 7.61 41.58 -19.02
C LYS A 39 9.11 41.36 -19.24
N ALA A 40 9.83 42.42 -19.57
CA ALA A 40 11.29 42.41 -19.70
C ALA A 40 11.98 42.36 -18.32
N ASN A 41 13.22 41.88 -18.31
CA ASN A 41 14.11 41.86 -17.12
C ASN A 41 13.53 41.12 -15.91
N VAL A 42 12.85 39.99 -16.12
CA VAL A 42 12.38 39.16 -15.02
C VAL A 42 13.56 38.30 -14.53
N PRO A 43 13.98 38.41 -13.26
CA PRO A 43 15.06 37.58 -12.72
C PRO A 43 14.56 36.14 -12.56
N VAL A 44 15.25 35.21 -13.20
CA VAL A 44 14.92 33.78 -13.18
C VAL A 44 16.17 32.93 -13.07
N ILE A 45 16.06 31.79 -12.39
CA ILE A 45 17.12 30.77 -12.39
C ILE A 45 17.15 30.14 -13.79
N LYS A 46 18.34 30.07 -14.41
CA LYS A 46 18.50 29.44 -15.72
C LYS A 46 17.97 28.02 -15.68
N LYS A 47 17.12 27.66 -16.63
CA LYS A 47 16.82 26.25 -16.86
C LYS A 47 18.04 25.62 -17.53
N PHE A 48 18.61 24.61 -16.91
CA PHE A 48 19.56 23.72 -17.55
C PHE A 48 18.78 22.55 -18.13
N LEU A 49 18.87 22.35 -19.45
CA LEU A 49 18.34 21.15 -20.08
C LEU A 49 19.21 19.96 -19.66
N VAL A 50 18.58 18.80 -19.48
CA VAL A 50 19.30 17.56 -19.24
C VAL A 50 20.06 17.20 -20.52
N ASP A 51 21.37 17.10 -20.40
CA ASP A 51 22.25 16.73 -21.49
C ASP A 51 22.32 15.20 -21.58
N ILE A 52 21.59 14.64 -22.55
CA ILE A 52 21.43 13.19 -22.73
C ILE A 52 22.70 12.54 -23.30
N GLU A 53 23.64 13.31 -23.84
CA GLU A 53 24.89 12.78 -24.39
C GLU A 53 25.96 12.57 -23.30
N ARG A 54 25.72 13.06 -22.08
CA ARG A 54 26.71 12.93 -20.99
C ARG A 54 26.86 11.49 -20.52
N PRO A 55 28.09 11.09 -20.12
CA PRO A 55 28.38 9.73 -19.66
C PRO A 55 27.44 9.24 -18.54
N LEU A 56 27.05 10.13 -17.63
CA LEU A 56 26.15 9.78 -16.54
C LEU A 56 24.77 9.38 -17.04
N PHE A 57 24.17 10.15 -17.96
CA PHE A 57 22.88 9.80 -18.54
C PHE A 57 22.98 8.50 -19.36
N GLN A 58 24.02 8.37 -20.18
CA GLN A 58 24.24 7.21 -21.03
C GLN A 58 24.42 5.92 -20.21
N ALA A 59 25.10 5.96 -19.06
CA ALA A 59 25.23 4.81 -18.17
C ALA A 59 23.87 4.27 -17.68
N PHE A 60 22.96 5.16 -17.25
CA PHE A 60 21.60 4.76 -16.85
C PHE A 60 20.73 4.37 -18.05
N ALA A 61 20.92 5.01 -19.21
CA ALA A 61 20.19 4.67 -20.42
C ALA A 61 20.48 3.23 -20.88
N GLN A 62 21.72 2.75 -20.74
CA GLN A 62 22.14 1.39 -21.11
C GLN A 62 21.46 0.29 -20.28
N VAL A 63 21.06 0.59 -19.04
CA VAL A 63 20.44 -0.40 -18.13
C VAL A 63 18.93 -0.18 -17.94
N ARG A 64 18.32 0.73 -18.72
CA ARG A 64 16.92 1.13 -18.55
C ARG A 64 15.94 -0.04 -18.63
N ASP A 65 16.16 -0.99 -19.54
CA ASP A 65 15.27 -2.14 -19.70
C ASP A 65 15.34 -3.08 -18.50
N ALA A 66 16.54 -3.30 -17.95
CA ALA A 66 16.72 -4.08 -16.73
C ALA A 66 16.09 -3.35 -15.53
N MET A 67 16.36 -2.05 -15.35
CA MET A 67 15.74 -1.23 -14.28
C MET A 67 14.21 -1.16 -14.35
N ARG A 68 13.62 -1.37 -15.53
CA ARG A 68 12.17 -1.43 -15.71
C ARG A 68 11.59 -2.76 -15.22
N LEU A 69 12.35 -3.84 -15.30
CA LEU A 69 11.86 -5.21 -15.09
C LEU A 69 12.34 -5.83 -13.78
N GLU A 70 13.49 -5.40 -13.29
CA GLU A 70 14.20 -5.96 -12.15
C GLU A 70 14.34 -4.96 -11.01
N ASP A 71 14.37 -5.45 -9.77
CA ASP A 71 14.67 -4.63 -8.59
C ASP A 71 16.18 -4.44 -8.43
N VAL A 72 16.73 -3.57 -9.27
CA VAL A 72 18.14 -3.13 -9.24
C VAL A 72 18.25 -1.70 -8.71
N TYR A 73 17.36 -1.31 -7.79
CA TYR A 73 17.38 0.03 -7.22
C TYR A 73 18.68 0.27 -6.46
N GLN A 74 19.41 1.29 -6.88
CA GLN A 74 20.58 1.81 -6.18
C GLN A 74 20.30 3.22 -5.76
N ILE A 75 20.75 3.61 -4.56
CA ILE A 75 20.61 4.98 -4.03
C ILE A 75 21.38 5.95 -4.95
N PRO A 76 20.73 6.68 -5.87
CA PRO A 76 21.42 7.61 -6.76
C PRO A 76 21.41 9.04 -6.20
N GLY A 77 20.74 9.21 -5.05
CA GLY A 77 20.31 10.47 -4.47
C GLY A 77 21.37 11.09 -3.57
N PRO A 78 20.98 12.06 -2.71
CA PRO A 78 21.93 12.81 -1.90
C PRO A 78 22.74 11.89 -0.98
N MET A 79 23.92 12.38 -0.61
CA MET A 79 24.82 11.69 0.31
C MET A 79 24.09 11.30 1.60
N GLN A 80 24.15 10.03 1.96
CA GLN A 80 23.57 9.52 3.21
C GLN A 80 24.60 9.69 4.33
N LEU A 81 24.23 10.40 5.40
CA LEU A 81 25.11 10.69 6.54
C LEU A 81 24.82 9.81 7.77
N ASN A 82 23.77 9.01 7.71
CA ASN A 82 23.34 8.09 8.76
C ASN A 82 24.01 6.71 8.68
N THR A 83 24.98 6.54 7.78
CA THR A 83 25.77 5.31 7.63
C THR A 83 27.19 5.51 8.16
N PRO A 84 27.86 4.47 8.69
CA PRO A 84 29.25 4.56 9.17
C PRO A 84 30.23 5.06 8.11
N THR A 85 29.91 4.83 6.83
CA THR A 85 30.64 5.37 5.68
C THR A 85 29.64 6.04 4.75
N PRO A 86 29.78 7.35 4.48
CA PRO A 86 28.85 8.07 3.60
C PRO A 86 28.89 7.52 2.18
N VAL A 87 27.71 7.24 1.63
CA VAL A 87 27.55 6.84 0.24
C VAL A 87 27.54 8.10 -0.63
N LEU A 88 28.54 8.27 -1.48
CA LEU A 88 28.65 9.44 -2.36
C LEU A 88 27.69 9.33 -3.57
N PRO A 89 27.00 10.42 -3.95
CA PRO A 89 26.14 10.45 -5.13
C PRO A 89 26.95 10.37 -6.43
N TYR A 90 26.33 9.85 -7.49
CA TYR A 90 26.93 9.82 -8.84
C TYR A 90 27.26 11.19 -9.43
N THR A 91 26.65 12.26 -8.91
CA THR A 91 27.02 13.63 -9.25
C THR A 91 28.41 14.02 -8.72
N LEU A 92 28.94 13.32 -7.72
CA LEU A 92 30.30 13.52 -7.20
C LEU A 92 31.29 12.46 -7.71
N VAL A 93 30.87 11.21 -7.89
CA VAL A 93 31.78 10.10 -8.30
C VAL A 93 31.80 9.83 -9.81
N GLY A 94 30.91 10.44 -10.58
CA GLY A 94 30.82 10.25 -12.04
C GLY A 94 29.95 9.07 -12.45
N ALA A 95 30.02 8.71 -13.73
CA ALA A 95 29.18 7.68 -14.33
C ALA A 95 29.60 6.27 -13.85
N PRO A 96 28.68 5.48 -13.26
CA PRO A 96 28.97 4.11 -12.87
C PRO A 96 29.07 3.17 -14.08
N SER A 97 29.70 2.02 -13.88
CA SER A 97 29.66 0.93 -14.86
C SER A 97 28.29 0.25 -14.88
N THR A 98 27.95 -0.38 -16.01
CA THR A 98 26.71 -1.18 -16.14
C THR A 98 26.65 -2.32 -15.13
N ALA A 99 27.78 -3.01 -14.91
CA ALA A 99 27.89 -4.06 -13.90
C ALA A 99 27.64 -3.53 -12.48
N SER A 100 28.12 -2.31 -12.17
CA SER A 100 27.82 -1.68 -10.89
C SER A 100 26.33 -1.44 -10.74
N LEU A 101 25.67 -0.85 -11.76
CA LEU A 101 24.24 -0.53 -11.72
C LEU A 101 23.32 -1.75 -11.62
N LEU A 102 23.73 -2.88 -12.20
CA LEU A 102 22.95 -4.14 -12.18
C LEU A 102 23.29 -5.04 -10.99
N SER A 103 24.33 -4.70 -10.21
CA SER A 103 24.76 -5.55 -9.11
C SER A 103 23.79 -5.46 -7.94
N SER A 104 23.17 -6.60 -7.62
CA SER A 104 22.36 -6.80 -6.42
C SER A 104 23.19 -6.80 -5.12
N SER A 105 24.51 -7.00 -5.23
CA SER A 105 25.48 -7.01 -4.12
C SER A 105 26.20 -5.68 -3.90
N SER A 106 25.86 -4.63 -4.68
CA SER A 106 26.34 -3.28 -4.42
C SER A 106 25.91 -2.84 -3.01
N PRO A 107 26.75 -2.17 -2.21
CA PRO A 107 26.33 -1.59 -0.94
C PRO A 107 25.22 -0.53 -1.08
N GLN A 108 24.95 -0.08 -2.31
CA GLN A 108 23.83 0.82 -2.63
C GLN A 108 22.56 0.07 -3.07
N SER A 109 22.65 -1.23 -3.36
CA SER A 109 21.54 -2.08 -3.79
C SER A 109 20.62 -2.37 -2.60
N LEU A 110 19.32 -2.09 -2.76
CA LEU A 110 18.32 -2.37 -1.72
C LEU A 110 17.48 -3.63 -2.01
N GLY A 111 17.48 -4.15 -3.24
CA GLY A 111 16.57 -5.22 -3.64
C GLY A 111 16.80 -6.56 -2.92
N HIS A 112 18.06 -7.00 -2.83
CA HIS A 112 18.39 -8.30 -2.20
C HIS A 112 18.20 -8.28 -0.69
N SER A 113 18.72 -7.25 -0.01
CA SER A 113 18.60 -7.08 1.45
C SER A 113 17.14 -6.97 1.90
N ARG A 114 16.26 -6.41 1.05
CA ARG A 114 14.81 -6.37 1.32
C ARG A 114 14.18 -7.75 1.30
N LEU A 115 14.50 -8.62 0.34
CA LEU A 115 13.94 -9.99 0.29
C LEU A 115 14.30 -10.80 1.54
N GLU A 116 15.51 -10.61 2.06
CA GLU A 116 16.04 -11.32 3.24
C GLU A 116 15.48 -10.82 4.58
N PHE A 117 14.88 -9.62 4.61
CA PHE A 117 14.30 -9.09 5.84
C PHE A 117 13.11 -9.96 6.30
N GLU A 118 13.25 -10.56 7.48
CA GLU A 118 12.16 -11.28 8.12
C GLU A 118 11.35 -10.33 9.01
N PRO A 119 10.03 -10.21 8.77
CA PRO A 119 9.20 -9.36 9.61
C PRO A 119 9.14 -9.90 11.04
N LEU A 120 9.16 -8.98 12.02
CA LEU A 120 8.95 -9.32 13.41
C LEU A 120 7.53 -9.86 13.61
N LEU A 121 7.40 -11.18 13.70
CA LEU A 121 6.13 -11.85 13.90
C LEU A 121 6.07 -12.46 15.30
N ASN A 122 4.90 -12.36 15.94
CA ASN A 122 4.66 -13.09 17.18
C ASN A 122 4.77 -14.61 16.90
N PRO A 123 5.69 -15.36 17.54
CA PRO A 123 5.89 -16.78 17.26
C PRO A 123 4.63 -17.64 17.44
N LEU A 124 3.67 -17.19 18.25
CA LEU A 124 2.38 -17.87 18.42
C LEU A 124 1.58 -17.91 17.11
N LEU A 125 1.70 -16.91 16.23
CA LEU A 125 0.97 -16.88 14.95
C LEU A 125 1.45 -17.94 13.96
N LEU A 126 2.68 -18.45 14.15
CA LEU A 126 3.27 -19.54 13.38
C LEU A 126 2.82 -20.93 13.85
N GLN A 127 2.06 -21.00 14.95
CA GLN A 127 1.54 -22.26 15.47
C GLN A 127 0.19 -22.58 14.83
N LYS A 128 0.00 -23.85 14.45
CA LYS A 128 -1.25 -24.35 13.86
C LYS A 128 -2.42 -24.18 14.83
N GLU A 129 -2.15 -24.35 16.12
CA GLU A 129 -3.11 -24.32 17.20
C GLU A 129 -3.34 -22.90 17.75
N THR A 130 -2.95 -21.83 17.06
CA THR A 130 -3.26 -20.46 17.49
C THR A 130 -4.46 -19.92 16.74
N ALA A 131 -5.44 -19.39 17.48
CA ALA A 131 -6.58 -18.66 16.95
C ALA A 131 -6.55 -17.22 17.46
N VAL A 132 -7.04 -16.31 16.62
CA VAL A 132 -7.35 -14.94 16.98
C VAL A 132 -8.82 -14.88 17.38
N VAL A 133 -9.11 -14.39 18.57
CA VAL A 133 -10.47 -14.15 19.03
C VAL A 133 -10.70 -12.70 19.38
N ALA A 134 -11.94 -12.27 19.19
CA ALA A 134 -12.42 -10.98 19.66
C ALA A 134 -12.19 -10.83 21.17
N GLY A 135 -11.58 -9.72 21.57
CA GLY A 135 -11.51 -9.32 22.98
C GLY A 135 -12.81 -8.65 23.42
N ALA A 136 -13.02 -8.60 24.74
CA ALA A 136 -14.28 -8.15 25.34
C ALA A 136 -14.55 -6.62 25.28
N ALA A 137 -13.59 -5.80 24.84
CA ALA A 137 -13.72 -4.35 24.90
C ALA A 137 -14.13 -3.77 23.54
N ALA A 138 -15.41 -3.41 23.40
CA ALA A 138 -15.90 -2.59 22.30
C ALA A 138 -15.51 -1.11 22.52
N HIS A 139 -15.40 -0.34 21.44
CA HIS A 139 -15.17 1.10 21.55
C HIS A 139 -16.42 1.78 22.15
N PRO A 140 -16.29 2.67 23.16
CA PRO A 140 -17.46 3.28 23.84
C PRO A 140 -18.44 3.99 22.91
N GLY A 141 -17.95 4.53 21.79
CA GLY A 141 -18.78 5.17 20.76
C GLY A 141 -19.42 4.24 19.74
N ALA A 142 -19.08 2.93 19.73
CA ALA A 142 -19.63 1.98 18.76
C ALA A 142 -21.10 1.67 19.05
N GLU A 143 -21.49 1.57 20.32
CA GLU A 143 -22.88 1.28 20.73
C GLU A 143 -23.88 2.29 20.18
N ALA A 144 -23.51 3.58 20.12
CA ALA A 144 -24.35 4.64 19.58
C ALA A 144 -24.65 4.48 18.08
N CYS A 145 -23.76 3.82 17.33
CA CYS A 145 -23.91 3.60 15.89
C CYS A 145 -24.46 2.20 15.54
N ASN A 146 -24.46 1.26 16.48
CA ASN A 146 -24.83 -0.14 16.21
C ASN A 146 -26.22 -0.29 15.59
N ALA A 147 -27.22 0.41 16.12
CA ALA A 147 -28.59 0.34 15.59
C ALA A 147 -28.65 0.85 14.13
N HIS A 148 -27.90 1.92 13.82
CA HIS A 148 -27.84 2.45 12.47
C HIS A 148 -27.10 1.50 11.51
N ILE A 149 -25.98 0.92 11.94
CA ILE A 149 -25.20 -0.02 11.13
C ILE A 149 -26.01 -1.29 10.86
N GLN A 150 -26.69 -1.85 11.88
CA GLN A 150 -27.59 -3.00 11.70
C GLN A 150 -28.75 -2.68 10.75
N ALA A 151 -29.27 -1.45 10.82
CA ALA A 151 -30.30 -1.00 9.88
C ALA A 151 -29.76 -0.89 8.44
N LEU A 152 -28.48 -0.57 8.23
CA LEU A 152 -27.85 -0.54 6.91
C LEU A 152 -27.54 -1.96 6.39
N PHE A 153 -27.02 -2.84 7.25
CA PHE A 153 -26.53 -4.18 6.91
C PHE A 153 -27.29 -5.29 7.69
N PRO A 154 -28.58 -5.53 7.41
CA PRO A 154 -29.41 -6.44 8.19
C PRO A 154 -29.03 -7.91 8.01
N ALA A 155 -28.63 -8.34 6.81
CA ALA A 155 -28.26 -9.74 6.58
C ALA A 155 -26.94 -10.06 7.28
N LEU A 156 -25.95 -9.18 7.11
CA LEU A 156 -24.66 -9.30 7.80
C LEU A 156 -24.82 -9.16 9.32
N GLY A 157 -25.63 -8.21 9.77
CA GLY A 157 -25.92 -7.99 11.20
C GLY A 157 -26.66 -9.15 11.87
N ALA A 158 -27.49 -9.89 11.14
CA ALA A 158 -28.14 -11.09 11.65
C ALA A 158 -27.15 -12.24 11.90
N GLU A 159 -26.08 -12.31 11.11
CA GLU A 159 -25.01 -13.29 11.26
C GLU A 159 -23.94 -12.86 12.28
N ALA A 160 -23.62 -11.57 12.32
CA ALA A 160 -22.60 -10.98 13.20
C ALA A 160 -23.20 -10.62 14.56
N LYS A 161 -23.48 -11.63 15.39
CA LYS A 161 -23.95 -11.44 16.78
C LYS A 161 -22.85 -10.94 17.71
N ASP A 162 -21.60 -11.21 17.37
CA ASP A 162 -20.44 -10.86 18.18
C ASP A 162 -19.49 -9.98 17.37
N PHE A 163 -19.25 -8.79 17.93
CA PHE A 163 -18.11 -7.90 17.69
C PHE A 163 -18.32 -6.69 16.77
N PHE A 164 -18.53 -5.54 17.41
CA PHE A 164 -18.33 -4.20 16.86
C PHE A 164 -16.99 -3.61 17.35
N GLY A 165 -15.89 -4.09 16.77
CA GLY A 165 -14.55 -3.57 17.03
C GLY A 165 -14.00 -3.88 18.43
N GLY A 166 -12.68 -3.86 18.57
CA GLY A 166 -11.99 -4.17 19.81
C GLY A 166 -10.60 -4.78 19.59
N ALA A 167 -9.84 -4.94 20.67
CA ALA A 167 -8.56 -5.64 20.61
C ALA A 167 -8.81 -7.15 20.42
N CYS A 168 -8.00 -7.82 19.60
CA CYS A 168 -8.03 -9.28 19.51
C CYS A 168 -7.05 -9.90 20.52
N LYS A 169 -7.36 -11.12 20.97
CA LYS A 169 -6.47 -11.94 21.81
C LYS A 169 -6.07 -13.20 21.06
N LEU A 170 -4.84 -13.65 21.30
CA LEU A 170 -4.38 -14.96 20.85
C LEU A 170 -4.80 -16.01 21.86
N GLN A 171 -5.36 -17.11 21.37
CA GLN A 171 -5.73 -18.25 22.20
C GLN A 171 -5.44 -19.56 21.47
N LYS A 172 -5.46 -20.67 22.21
CA LYS A 172 -5.32 -21.99 21.61
C LYS A 172 -6.60 -22.36 20.85
N ALA A 173 -6.48 -22.62 19.55
CA ALA A 173 -7.54 -23.01 18.64
C ALA A 173 -7.86 -24.50 18.78
N GLN A 174 -9.13 -24.84 18.51
CA GLN A 174 -9.49 -26.20 18.16
C GLN A 174 -9.01 -26.52 16.74
N LYS A 175 -8.73 -27.80 16.50
CA LYS A 175 -8.21 -28.30 15.22
C LYS A 175 -9.24 -28.02 14.11
N ILE A 176 -8.85 -27.27 13.08
CA ILE A 176 -9.68 -27.03 11.90
C ILE A 176 -9.81 -28.36 11.15
N LYS A 177 -11.04 -28.86 10.99
CA LYS A 177 -11.32 -30.18 10.40
C LYS A 177 -11.37 -30.14 8.87
N GLU A 178 -11.74 -29.01 8.28
CA GLU A 178 -11.93 -28.87 6.82
C GLU A 178 -10.86 -27.97 6.21
N LYS A 179 -10.29 -28.41 5.08
CA LYS A 179 -9.37 -27.59 4.30
C LYS A 179 -10.18 -26.50 3.60
N CYS A 180 -9.79 -25.24 3.78
CA CYS A 180 -10.46 -24.12 3.13
C CYS A 180 -9.65 -23.59 1.94
N ALA A 181 -10.36 -23.11 0.92
CA ALA A 181 -9.79 -22.26 -0.12
C ALA A 181 -10.09 -20.80 0.24
N VAL A 182 -9.08 -19.94 0.22
CA VAL A 182 -9.21 -18.51 0.49
C VAL A 182 -8.93 -17.74 -0.80
N GLY A 183 -9.90 -16.95 -1.24
CA GLY A 183 -9.76 -16.01 -2.34
C GLY A 183 -8.97 -14.77 -1.90
N VAL A 184 -8.18 -14.19 -2.79
CA VAL A 184 -7.51 -12.89 -2.56
C VAL A 184 -7.56 -12.02 -3.80
N VAL A 185 -7.79 -10.72 -3.62
CA VAL A 185 -7.81 -9.73 -4.72
C VAL A 185 -7.17 -8.43 -4.25
N LEU A 186 -6.40 -7.80 -5.15
CA LEU A 186 -5.86 -6.47 -4.97
C LEU A 186 -6.77 -5.46 -5.65
N VAL A 187 -7.19 -4.43 -4.91
CA VAL A 187 -8.09 -3.38 -5.42
C VAL A 187 -7.62 -2.01 -4.94
N GLY A 188 -7.79 -1.00 -5.78
CA GLY A 188 -7.36 0.36 -5.49
C GLY A 188 -5.85 0.55 -5.67
N PRO A 189 -5.33 1.74 -5.34
CA PRO A 189 -3.93 2.08 -5.58
C PRO A 189 -3.00 1.11 -4.83
N GLU A 190 -1.93 0.70 -5.50
CA GLU A 190 -0.88 -0.10 -4.86
C GLU A 190 -0.22 0.71 -3.76
N ARG A 191 0.03 0.04 -2.64
CA ARG A 191 0.79 0.62 -1.53
C ARG A 191 1.81 -0.40 -1.08
N PRO A 192 3.01 0.03 -0.67
CA PRO A 192 4.01 -0.95 -0.26
C PRO A 192 3.52 -1.75 0.97
N GLY A 193 4.02 -2.97 1.12
CA GLY A 193 3.55 -3.91 2.13
C GLY A 193 2.35 -4.78 1.73
N TYR A 194 1.66 -4.51 0.61
CA TYR A 194 0.61 -5.42 0.08
C TYR A 194 1.15 -6.84 -0.14
N ALA A 195 2.37 -6.95 -0.68
CA ALA A 195 3.01 -8.23 -0.89
C ALA A 195 3.27 -8.97 0.43
N ASN A 196 3.57 -8.25 1.52
CA ASN A 196 3.78 -8.85 2.84
C ASN A 196 2.48 -9.36 3.47
N VAL A 197 1.37 -8.64 3.28
CA VAL A 197 0.04 -9.12 3.69
C VAL A 197 -0.28 -10.43 2.98
N LEU A 198 -0.04 -10.49 1.67
CA LEU A 198 -0.27 -11.70 0.88
C LEU A 198 0.68 -12.84 1.26
N CYS A 199 1.96 -12.56 1.50
CA CYS A 199 2.91 -13.55 2.01
C CYS A 199 2.43 -14.15 3.34
N GLY A 200 2.02 -13.31 4.28
CA GLY A 200 1.49 -13.75 5.58
C GLY A 200 0.21 -14.56 5.43
N LEU A 201 -0.68 -14.16 4.51
CA LEU A 201 -1.90 -14.90 4.19
C LEU A 201 -1.58 -16.31 3.65
N VAL A 202 -0.71 -16.39 2.64
CA VAL A 202 -0.30 -17.66 2.02
C VAL A 202 0.35 -18.58 3.04
N GLN A 203 1.31 -18.06 3.83
CA GLN A 203 1.95 -18.81 4.91
C GLN A 203 0.92 -19.32 5.93
N ARG A 204 -0.02 -18.48 6.35
CA ARG A 204 -1.03 -18.86 7.35
C ARG A 204 -2.01 -19.92 6.81
N VAL A 205 -2.45 -19.78 5.56
CA VAL A 205 -3.36 -20.74 4.92
C VAL A 205 -2.66 -22.06 4.65
N ALA A 206 -1.41 -22.04 4.17
CA ALA A 206 -0.59 -23.23 3.95
C ALA A 206 -0.32 -23.98 5.25
N LEU A 207 0.00 -23.26 6.34
CA LEU A 207 0.19 -23.83 7.67
C LEU A 207 -1.04 -24.65 8.14
N LEU A 208 -2.24 -24.21 7.78
CA LEU A 208 -3.52 -24.88 8.08
C LEU A 208 -3.92 -25.93 7.02
N GLY A 209 -3.12 -26.11 5.97
CA GLY A 209 -3.36 -27.08 4.90
C GLY A 209 -4.42 -26.65 3.87
N GLY A 210 -4.73 -25.35 3.81
CA GLY A 210 -5.64 -24.74 2.84
C GLY A 210 -4.94 -24.33 1.53
N THR A 211 -5.66 -23.61 0.68
CA THR A 211 -5.14 -23.07 -0.59
C THR A 211 -5.52 -21.60 -0.77
N VAL A 212 -4.65 -20.82 -1.42
CA VAL A 212 -4.95 -19.41 -1.77
C VAL A 212 -5.21 -19.31 -3.26
N LYS A 213 -6.37 -18.76 -3.63
CA LYS A 213 -6.76 -18.44 -5.01
C LYS A 213 -6.70 -16.93 -5.20
N GLY A 214 -5.74 -16.45 -5.96
CA GLY A 214 -5.63 -15.03 -6.27
C GLY A 214 -6.34 -14.66 -7.56
N PHE A 215 -7.23 -13.69 -7.50
CA PHE A 215 -7.90 -13.09 -8.65
C PHE A 215 -7.02 -12.00 -9.27
N LYS A 216 -6.86 -12.02 -10.60
CA LYS A 216 -6.04 -11.06 -11.32
C LYS A 216 -6.73 -9.69 -11.41
N GLY A 217 -6.47 -8.83 -10.44
CA GLY A 217 -7.17 -7.56 -10.25
C GLY A 217 -8.69 -7.71 -10.11
N ALA A 218 -9.40 -6.59 -10.24
CA ALA A 218 -10.87 -6.58 -10.27
C ALA A 218 -11.45 -7.40 -11.44
N ARG A 219 -10.76 -7.42 -12.59
CA ARG A 219 -11.16 -8.23 -13.75
C ARG A 219 -11.26 -9.70 -13.39
N GLY A 220 -10.30 -10.24 -12.63
CA GLY A 220 -10.32 -11.63 -12.19
C GLY A 220 -11.55 -11.97 -11.37
N LEU A 221 -12.00 -11.04 -10.52
CA LEU A 221 -13.21 -11.21 -9.71
C LEU A 221 -14.50 -11.11 -10.55
N LEU A 222 -14.49 -10.36 -11.65
CA LEU A 222 -15.61 -10.29 -12.60
C LEU A 222 -15.69 -11.50 -13.54
N THR A 223 -14.54 -12.05 -13.93
CA THR A 223 -14.43 -13.05 -15.02
C THR A 223 -14.03 -14.45 -14.55
N ASN A 224 -13.83 -14.63 -13.23
CA ASN A 224 -13.30 -15.86 -12.63
C ASN A 224 -11.88 -16.23 -13.13
N ASP A 225 -11.07 -15.23 -13.52
CA ASP A 225 -9.66 -15.41 -13.82
C ASP A 225 -8.85 -15.38 -12.51
N CYS A 226 -8.53 -16.58 -12.01
CA CYS A 226 -7.76 -16.77 -10.80
C CYS A 226 -6.61 -17.77 -10.97
N VAL A 227 -5.61 -17.63 -10.12
CA VAL A 227 -4.44 -18.50 -10.04
C VAL A 227 -4.25 -19.01 -8.61
N VAL A 228 -3.74 -20.23 -8.46
CA VAL A 228 -3.35 -20.73 -7.14
C VAL A 228 -1.99 -20.15 -6.80
N ILE A 229 -1.87 -19.54 -5.62
CA ILE A 229 -0.61 -18.94 -5.14
C ILE A 229 0.00 -19.87 -4.11
N GLY A 230 1.19 -20.39 -4.40
CA GLY A 230 1.97 -21.20 -3.46
C GLY A 230 2.93 -20.35 -2.62
N GLU A 231 3.53 -20.99 -1.61
CA GLU A 231 4.49 -20.34 -0.71
C GLU A 231 5.73 -19.82 -1.45
N LYS A 232 6.17 -20.53 -2.51
CA LYS A 232 7.33 -20.14 -3.31
C LYS A 232 7.06 -18.87 -4.12
N GLU A 233 5.92 -18.82 -4.81
CA GLU A 233 5.51 -17.65 -5.59
C GLU A 233 5.32 -16.42 -4.69
N ALA A 234 4.71 -16.61 -3.51
CA ALA A 234 4.56 -15.56 -2.54
C ALA A 234 5.92 -15.07 -2.00
N ALA A 235 6.80 -15.99 -1.59
CA ALA A 235 8.12 -15.66 -1.07
C ALA A 235 9.00 -14.90 -2.07
N ALA A 236 8.88 -15.18 -3.36
CA ALA A 236 9.61 -14.48 -4.42
C ALA A 236 9.24 -12.98 -4.54
N GLN A 237 8.08 -12.58 -4.00
CA GLN A 237 7.61 -11.19 -4.00
C GLN A 237 7.55 -10.61 -2.58
N ARG A 238 8.15 -11.27 -1.59
CA ARG A 238 8.24 -10.76 -0.22
C ARG A 238 8.94 -9.41 -0.21
N ASN A 239 8.45 -8.46 0.59
CA ASN A 239 9.05 -7.12 0.71
C ASN A 239 9.16 -6.35 -0.62
N GLN A 240 8.40 -6.74 -1.64
CA GLN A 240 8.26 -6.00 -2.90
C GLN A 240 7.10 -5.00 -2.81
N PRO A 241 7.14 -3.89 -3.55
CA PRO A 241 6.15 -2.82 -3.43
C PRO A 241 4.75 -3.22 -3.91
N GLY A 242 4.64 -4.21 -4.80
CA GLY A 242 3.39 -4.73 -5.34
C GLY A 242 3.44 -6.23 -5.51
N PHE A 243 2.38 -6.81 -6.10
CA PHE A 243 2.32 -8.24 -6.37
C PHE A 243 1.98 -8.50 -7.84
N VAL A 244 3.04 -8.65 -8.64
CA VAL A 244 2.98 -8.71 -10.11
C VAL A 244 2.03 -9.80 -10.62
N LEU A 245 1.92 -10.91 -9.89
CA LEU A 245 1.10 -12.06 -10.31
C LEU A 245 -0.40 -11.75 -10.32
N LEU A 246 -0.87 -10.86 -9.44
CA LEU A 246 -2.28 -10.44 -9.40
C LEU A 246 -2.50 -9.12 -10.12
N GLY A 247 -1.55 -8.20 -10.00
CA GLY A 247 -1.63 -6.87 -10.60
C GLY A 247 -2.90 -6.11 -10.20
N ARG A 248 -3.16 -5.02 -10.94
CA ARG A 248 -4.34 -4.17 -10.79
C ARG A 248 -4.98 -3.93 -12.15
N THR A 249 -6.31 -3.93 -12.19
CA THR A 249 -7.10 -3.69 -13.41
C THR A 249 -8.04 -2.51 -13.16
N GLU A 250 -7.50 -1.29 -13.26
CA GLU A 250 -8.19 -0.05 -12.85
C GLU A 250 -9.52 0.20 -13.57
N ARG A 251 -9.59 -0.09 -14.87
CA ARG A 251 -10.83 0.07 -15.63
C ARG A 251 -11.93 -0.84 -15.06
N GLU A 252 -11.59 -2.09 -14.80
CA GLU A 252 -12.50 -3.10 -14.27
C GLU A 252 -12.83 -2.88 -12.78
N GLU A 253 -12.06 -2.07 -12.05
CA GLU A 253 -12.46 -1.65 -10.70
C GLU A 253 -13.74 -0.80 -10.71
N ALA A 254 -13.87 0.10 -11.69
CA ALA A 254 -15.08 0.89 -11.84
C ALA A 254 -16.29 -0.01 -12.13
N GLU A 255 -16.10 -1.06 -12.93
CA GLU A 255 -17.13 -2.07 -13.22
C GLU A 255 -17.46 -2.92 -12.00
N LEU A 256 -16.45 -3.35 -11.24
CA LEU A 256 -16.61 -4.13 -10.00
C LEU A 256 -17.47 -3.39 -8.97
N PHE A 257 -17.32 -2.07 -8.87
CA PHE A 257 -18.05 -1.23 -7.93
C PHE A 257 -19.46 -0.80 -8.41
N THR A 258 -20.01 -1.49 -9.40
CA THR A 258 -21.43 -1.39 -9.79
C THR A 258 -22.26 -2.50 -9.16
N LYS A 259 -23.59 -2.35 -9.20
CA LYS A 259 -24.54 -3.37 -8.72
C LYS A 259 -24.35 -4.70 -9.44
N GLU A 260 -24.18 -4.64 -10.74
CA GLU A 260 -23.95 -5.78 -11.63
C GLU A 260 -22.58 -6.39 -11.34
N GLY A 261 -21.55 -5.57 -11.17
CA GLY A 261 -20.20 -6.01 -10.79
C GLY A 261 -20.16 -6.77 -9.46
N MET A 262 -20.84 -6.28 -8.42
CA MET A 262 -20.91 -6.99 -7.13
C MET A 262 -21.67 -8.31 -7.21
N LYS A 263 -22.76 -8.37 -7.99
CA LYS A 263 -23.49 -9.62 -8.23
C LYS A 263 -22.62 -10.63 -8.97
N GLN A 264 -21.88 -10.16 -9.98
CA GLN A 264 -20.95 -10.98 -10.73
C GLN A 264 -19.81 -11.48 -9.83
N ALA A 265 -19.24 -10.62 -8.99
CA ALA A 265 -18.24 -11.00 -8.00
C ALA A 265 -18.74 -12.08 -7.04
N ALA A 266 -19.96 -11.94 -6.51
CA ALA A 266 -20.57 -12.96 -5.65
C ALA A 266 -20.72 -14.31 -6.38
N ALA A 267 -21.19 -14.31 -7.63
CA ALA A 267 -21.28 -15.52 -8.45
C ALA A 267 -19.90 -16.16 -8.72
N THR A 268 -18.89 -15.34 -9.03
CA THR A 268 -17.51 -15.77 -9.21
C THR A 268 -16.94 -16.43 -7.95
N LEU A 269 -17.17 -15.84 -6.77
CA LEU A 269 -16.69 -16.40 -5.49
C LEU A 269 -17.31 -17.78 -5.21
N GLN A 270 -18.61 -17.91 -5.47
CA GLN A 270 -19.31 -19.18 -5.35
C GLN A 270 -18.75 -20.22 -6.33
N ALA A 271 -18.56 -19.86 -7.60
CA ALA A 271 -18.00 -20.74 -8.63
C ALA A 271 -16.54 -21.13 -8.33
N ALA A 272 -15.75 -20.21 -7.76
CA ALA A 272 -14.39 -20.46 -7.32
C ALA A 272 -14.31 -21.36 -6.08
N GLY A 273 -15.42 -21.59 -5.36
CA GLY A 273 -15.48 -22.47 -4.19
C GLY A 273 -14.59 -21.99 -3.04
N VAL A 274 -14.51 -20.68 -2.82
CA VAL A 274 -13.73 -20.10 -1.72
C VAL A 274 -14.60 -19.92 -0.47
N ALA A 275 -14.04 -20.19 0.70
CA ALA A 275 -14.70 -19.98 1.99
C ALA A 275 -14.61 -18.53 2.47
N ALA A 276 -13.59 -17.81 2.02
CA ALA A 276 -13.42 -16.40 2.32
C ALA A 276 -12.76 -15.66 1.14
N LEU A 277 -13.03 -14.36 1.01
CA LEU A 277 -12.33 -13.43 0.15
C LEU A 277 -11.56 -12.43 1.00
N VAL A 278 -10.25 -12.32 0.77
CA VAL A 278 -9.42 -11.25 1.31
C VAL A 278 -9.26 -10.16 0.25
N MET A 279 -9.88 -9.00 0.48
CA MET A 279 -9.70 -7.81 -0.34
C MET A 279 -8.59 -6.95 0.26
N ILE A 280 -7.47 -6.80 -0.44
CA ILE A 280 -6.35 -5.96 0.00
C ILE A 280 -6.44 -4.62 -0.75
N GLY A 281 -6.55 -3.54 0.01
CA GLY A 281 -6.84 -2.19 -0.50
C GLY A 281 -8.32 -1.96 -0.80
N GLY A 282 -8.60 -0.93 -1.60
CA GLY A 282 -9.95 -0.52 -1.97
C GLY A 282 -10.63 0.27 -0.85
N THR A 283 -11.95 0.10 -0.69
CA THR A 283 -12.68 0.70 0.44
C THR A 283 -13.34 -0.38 1.27
N THR A 284 -13.23 -0.23 2.60
CA THR A 284 -13.90 -1.11 3.57
C THR A 284 -15.41 -1.14 3.37
N LEU A 285 -15.99 -0.05 2.86
CA LEU A 285 -17.42 0.05 2.59
C LEU A 285 -17.85 -0.81 1.40
N HIS A 286 -17.10 -0.86 0.29
CA HIS A 286 -17.41 -1.79 -0.81
C HIS A 286 -17.30 -3.25 -0.37
N ALA A 287 -16.33 -3.59 0.47
CA ALA A 287 -16.22 -4.93 1.06
C ALA A 287 -17.43 -5.26 1.97
N ALA A 288 -17.89 -4.30 2.77
CA ALA A 288 -19.11 -4.45 3.57
C ALA A 288 -20.36 -4.65 2.70
N VAL A 289 -20.47 -3.91 1.60
CA VAL A 289 -21.56 -4.07 0.62
C VAL A 289 -21.55 -5.46 -0.02
N LEU A 290 -20.38 -5.96 -0.43
CA LEU A 290 -20.25 -7.32 -0.94
C LEU A 290 -20.60 -8.37 0.12
N SER A 291 -20.20 -8.14 1.38
CA SER A 291 -20.53 -9.03 2.51
C SER A 291 -22.03 -9.12 2.74
N GLU A 292 -22.73 -7.99 2.73
CA GLU A 292 -24.18 -7.93 2.85
C GLU A 292 -24.88 -8.63 1.69
N LEU A 293 -24.37 -8.46 0.46
CA LEU A 293 -24.89 -9.17 -0.70
C LEU A 293 -24.76 -10.69 -0.56
N LEU A 294 -23.59 -11.18 -0.17
CA LEU A 294 -23.35 -12.61 0.06
C LEU A 294 -24.25 -13.18 1.16
N ALA A 295 -24.37 -12.47 2.28
CA ALA A 295 -25.26 -12.84 3.39
C ALA A 295 -26.73 -12.86 2.96
N SER A 296 -27.18 -11.87 2.18
CA SER A 296 -28.56 -11.81 1.65
C SER A 296 -28.89 -12.99 0.73
N GLN A 297 -27.87 -13.53 0.05
CA GLN A 297 -27.97 -14.71 -0.81
C GLN A 297 -27.69 -16.03 -0.06
N ARG A 298 -27.48 -15.98 1.27
CA ARG A 298 -27.14 -17.13 2.13
C ARG A 298 -25.89 -17.88 1.66
N GLN A 299 -24.94 -17.17 1.05
CA GLN A 299 -23.66 -17.74 0.67
C GLN A 299 -22.73 -17.74 1.88
N PRO A 300 -22.14 -18.90 2.28
CA PRO A 300 -21.29 -19.00 3.47
C PRO A 300 -19.87 -18.47 3.22
N ILE A 301 -19.72 -17.40 2.44
CA ILE A 301 -18.44 -16.81 2.05
C ILE A 301 -18.19 -15.57 2.90
N ARG A 302 -17.06 -15.52 3.61
CA ARG A 302 -16.67 -14.37 4.44
C ARG A 302 -15.80 -13.40 3.67
N VAL A 303 -16.09 -12.10 3.73
CA VAL A 303 -15.20 -11.08 3.15
C VAL A 303 -14.40 -10.42 4.27
N VAL A 304 -13.08 -10.35 4.08
CA VAL A 304 -12.14 -9.66 4.96
C VAL A 304 -11.47 -8.57 4.14
N CYS A 305 -11.54 -7.32 4.62
CA CYS A 305 -10.84 -6.21 4.00
C CYS A 305 -9.60 -5.87 4.82
N VAL A 306 -8.46 -5.75 4.14
CA VAL A 306 -7.21 -5.26 4.72
C VAL A 306 -6.91 -3.92 4.07
N GLU A 307 -7.08 -2.84 4.84
CA GLU A 307 -6.80 -1.47 4.41
C GLU A 307 -5.54 -0.96 5.13
N PRO A 308 -4.36 -1.04 4.50
CA PRO A 308 -3.10 -0.72 5.18
C PRO A 308 -2.75 0.78 5.13
N SER A 309 -3.65 1.67 4.69
CA SER A 309 -3.40 3.11 4.75
C SER A 309 -3.95 3.80 5.98
N GLY A 310 -3.31 4.91 6.34
CA GLY A 310 -3.81 5.86 7.34
C GLY A 310 -4.96 6.74 6.84
N ASP A 311 -5.41 6.56 5.59
CA ASP A 311 -6.52 7.30 4.98
C ASP A 311 -7.89 6.67 5.28
N LEU A 312 -7.99 5.86 6.35
CA LEU A 312 -9.25 5.33 6.86
C LEU A 312 -10.28 6.46 7.02
N GLY A 313 -11.27 6.48 6.13
CA GLY A 313 -12.32 7.51 6.09
C GLY A 313 -12.05 8.73 5.20
N ARG A 314 -10.98 8.77 4.38
CA ARG A 314 -10.75 9.81 3.37
C ARG A 314 -11.36 9.51 2.00
N PHE A 315 -11.91 8.33 1.82
CA PHE A 315 -12.55 7.94 0.58
C PHE A 315 -13.99 8.47 0.53
N PRO A 316 -14.44 9.02 -0.61
CA PRO A 316 -15.83 9.44 -0.76
C PRO A 316 -16.73 8.22 -0.58
N ALA A 317 -17.47 8.18 0.54
CA ALA A 317 -18.39 7.09 0.85
C ALA A 317 -19.53 7.00 -0.18
N HIS A 318 -19.72 8.05 -0.99
CA HIS A 318 -20.80 8.19 -1.97
C HIS A 318 -20.98 6.95 -2.85
N GLY A 319 -19.92 6.48 -3.54
CA GLY A 319 -20.05 5.34 -4.45
C GLY A 319 -20.55 4.06 -3.76
N ALA A 320 -19.98 3.73 -2.60
CA ALA A 320 -20.34 2.51 -1.89
C ALA A 320 -21.69 2.62 -1.15
N LEU A 321 -22.05 3.80 -0.62
CA LEU A 321 -23.39 4.03 -0.05
C LEU A 321 -24.48 4.01 -1.12
N GLN A 322 -24.17 4.52 -2.33
CA GLN A 322 -25.07 4.46 -3.47
C GLN A 322 -25.28 3.01 -3.89
N LEU A 323 -24.21 2.24 -3.98
CA LEU A 323 -24.26 0.82 -4.29
C LEU A 323 -25.09 0.05 -3.25
N LEU A 324 -24.92 0.36 -1.96
CA LEU A 324 -25.74 -0.23 -0.90
C LEU A 324 -27.22 0.13 -1.07
N LYS A 325 -27.54 1.39 -1.41
CA LYS A 325 -28.91 1.85 -1.70
C LYS A 325 -29.51 1.08 -2.86
N GLU A 326 -28.77 0.93 -3.96
CA GLU A 326 -29.22 0.23 -5.15
C GLU A 326 -29.41 -1.29 -4.95
N LEU A 327 -28.59 -1.91 -4.10
CA LEU A 327 -28.68 -3.34 -3.77
C LEU A 327 -29.79 -3.63 -2.77
N THR A 328 -29.95 -2.81 -1.75
CA THR A 328 -30.91 -3.05 -0.65
C THR A 328 -32.28 -2.39 -0.88
N GLY A 329 -32.37 -1.41 -1.79
CA GLY A 329 -33.58 -0.60 -2.01
C GLY A 329 -33.91 0.37 -0.88
N LYS A 330 -33.02 0.54 0.11
CA LYS A 330 -33.25 1.37 1.29
C LYS A 330 -33.00 2.84 1.03
N ASP A 331 -33.68 3.69 1.79
CA ASP A 331 -33.39 5.12 1.74
C ASP A 331 -32.13 5.46 2.55
N ILE A 332 -31.00 5.47 1.85
CA ILE A 332 -29.68 5.78 2.42
C ILE A 332 -29.28 7.17 1.95
N VAL A 333 -28.80 8.00 2.87
CA VAL A 333 -28.21 9.31 2.57
C VAL A 333 -26.80 9.08 2.05
N VAL A 334 -26.61 9.31 0.74
CA VAL A 334 -25.36 8.98 0.03
C VAL A 334 -24.35 10.14 0.08
N GLY A 335 -24.79 11.37 0.41
CA GLY A 335 -23.96 12.58 0.35
C GLY A 335 -23.64 13.00 -1.09
N SER A 336 -22.74 13.97 -1.28
CA SER A 336 -22.30 14.45 -2.60
C SER A 336 -20.97 13.81 -3.04
N PRO A 337 -20.76 13.54 -4.34
CA PRO A 337 -19.47 13.07 -4.85
C PRO A 337 -18.33 14.07 -4.59
N ASP A 338 -18.63 15.37 -4.45
CA ASP A 338 -17.64 16.42 -4.17
C ASP A 338 -17.32 16.59 -2.68
N ALA A 339 -18.12 15.96 -1.80
CA ALA A 339 -17.93 16.06 -0.36
C ALA A 339 -16.83 15.09 0.10
N LYS A 340 -15.58 15.54 0.11
CA LYS A 340 -14.50 14.94 0.93
C LYS A 340 -14.69 15.26 2.42
N ALA A 341 -15.91 15.14 2.92
CA ALA A 341 -16.24 15.46 4.30
C ALA A 341 -15.76 14.33 5.20
N MET A 342 -14.51 14.44 5.65
CA MET A 342 -14.01 13.63 6.74
C MET A 342 -14.65 14.10 8.04
N CYS A 343 -15.04 13.17 8.91
CA CYS A 343 -15.26 13.50 10.31
C CYS A 343 -13.88 13.73 10.97
N PRO A 344 -13.50 14.97 11.33
CA PRO A 344 -12.13 15.26 11.79
C PRO A 344 -11.78 14.50 13.08
N GLY A 345 -12.77 14.28 13.95
CA GLY A 345 -12.64 13.49 15.17
C GLY A 345 -12.23 12.04 14.88
N ILE A 346 -12.99 11.36 14.01
CA ILE A 346 -12.74 9.95 13.64
C ILE A 346 -11.35 9.78 13.02
N SER A 347 -10.97 10.65 12.08
CA SER A 347 -9.65 10.58 11.46
C SER A 347 -8.51 10.79 12.46
N SER A 348 -8.66 11.75 13.38
CA SER A 348 -7.65 11.99 14.42
C SER A 348 -7.49 10.81 15.38
N THR A 349 -8.60 10.16 15.76
CA THR A 349 -8.58 8.97 16.62
C THR A 349 -7.95 7.78 15.91
N PHE A 350 -8.29 7.53 14.64
CA PHE A 350 -7.66 6.46 13.87
C PHE A 350 -6.16 6.69 13.68
N GLN A 351 -5.74 7.92 13.37
CA GLN A 351 -4.31 8.25 13.27
C GLN A 351 -3.58 8.06 14.61
N GLN A 352 -4.23 8.31 15.74
CA GLN A 352 -3.66 8.02 17.06
C GLN A 352 -3.57 6.51 17.33
N LEU A 353 -4.64 5.75 17.05
CA LEU A 353 -4.69 4.30 17.25
C LEU A 353 -3.71 3.55 16.32
N ALA A 354 -3.51 4.04 15.10
CA ALA A 354 -2.53 3.50 14.16
C ALA A 354 -1.08 3.94 14.47
N GLY A 355 -0.87 4.71 15.54
CA GLY A 355 0.46 5.22 15.94
C GLY A 355 1.03 6.30 15.03
N CYS A 356 0.25 6.85 14.08
CA CYS A 356 0.72 7.80 13.06
C CYS A 356 1.21 9.13 13.64
N ARG A 357 0.71 9.56 14.81
CA ARG A 357 1.12 10.85 15.41
C ARG A 357 2.46 10.83 16.15
N GLY A 358 2.96 9.68 16.59
CA GLY A 358 4.16 9.59 17.44
C GLY A 358 5.48 9.83 16.69
N LEU A 359 5.46 9.85 15.35
CA LEU A 359 6.67 9.72 14.53
C LEU A 359 6.89 10.85 13.52
N GLY A 360 5.98 11.82 13.42
CA GLY A 360 6.23 13.07 12.68
C GLY A 360 6.30 12.99 11.15
N PHE A 361 5.95 11.85 10.52
CA PHE A 361 5.94 11.68 9.06
C PHE A 361 4.53 11.48 8.51
N ASP A 362 4.31 11.94 7.27
CA ASP A 362 3.04 11.69 6.56
C ASP A 362 2.89 10.20 6.20
N THR A 363 1.64 9.80 5.99
CA THR A 363 1.21 8.42 5.79
C THR A 363 1.65 7.80 4.46
N GLU A 364 2.06 8.60 3.46
CA GLU A 364 2.60 8.09 2.20
C GLU A 364 4.07 7.64 2.39
N THR A 365 4.78 8.29 3.30
CA THR A 365 6.20 8.04 3.56
C THR A 365 6.46 6.87 4.52
N LYS A 366 5.48 6.53 5.39
CA LYS A 366 5.63 5.46 6.40
C LYS A 366 6.02 4.11 5.78
N VAL A 367 5.48 3.81 4.60
CA VAL A 367 5.73 2.53 3.96
C VAL A 367 7.14 2.43 3.37
N ALA A 368 7.79 3.57 3.09
CA ALA A 368 9.20 3.61 2.72
C ALA A 368 10.12 3.47 3.95
N SER A 369 9.69 3.87 5.15
CA SER A 369 10.52 3.81 6.37
C SER A 369 10.53 2.46 7.10
N GLU A 370 9.51 1.62 6.91
CA GLU A 370 9.50 0.25 7.48
C GLU A 370 10.24 -0.78 6.59
N MET A 371 10.99 -0.32 5.58
CA MET A 371 11.87 -1.12 4.72
C MET A 371 13.37 -0.76 4.85
N ILE A 372 13.78 -0.19 6.00
CA ILE A 372 15.20 0.01 6.36
C ILE A 372 15.50 -0.76 7.65
#